data_AF-A0A539E979-F1
#
_entry.id   AF-A0A539E979-F1
#
_cell.length_a   1.000
_cell.length_b   1.000
_cell.length_c   1.000
_cell.angle_alpha   90.00
_cell.angle_beta   90.00
_cell.angle_gamma   90.00
#
_symmetry.space_group_name_H-M   'P 1'
#
loop_
_entity.id
_entity.type
_entity.pdbx_description
1 polymer ?
#
loop_
_entity_poly.entity_id
_entity_poly.type
_entity_poly.pdbx_seq_one_letter_code
_entity_poly.pdbx_strand_id
1 'polypeptide(L)' 'MATKQKKNSSGAGTIALNKRARHDYTIEDRFEAGLVLEGWEVKSLRAGRGQLQDSYVY' A
#
# COMPACT_ATOMS: atom_id res chain seq x y z
N MET A 1 -12.82 25.45 -5.46
CA MET A 1 -11.85 24.34 -5.65
C MET A 1 -11.20 24.05 -4.30
N ALA A 2 -11.62 22.98 -3.62
CA ALA A 2 -11.17 22.68 -2.26
C ALA A 2 -9.76 22.07 -2.31
N THR A 3 -8.78 22.78 -1.74
CA THR A 3 -7.42 22.28 -1.54
C THR A 3 -7.44 21.23 -0.43
N LYS A 4 -7.41 19.95 -0.83
CA LYS A 4 -7.47 18.80 0.07
C LYS A 4 -6.18 18.76 0.91
N GLN A 5 -6.30 19.05 2.19
CA GLN A 5 -5.19 19.06 3.14
C GLN A 5 -4.49 17.69 3.19
N LYS A 6 -3.18 17.67 2.94
CA LYS A 6 -2.32 16.50 3.16
C LYS A 6 -2.09 16.35 4.66
N LYS A 7 -2.77 15.37 5.25
CA LYS A 7 -2.56 14.95 6.64
C LYS A 7 -1.23 14.19 6.72
N ASN A 8 -0.19 14.86 7.22
CA ASN A 8 1.07 14.24 7.64
C ASN A 8 0.82 13.46 8.94
N SER A 9 0.40 12.19 8.83
CA SER A 9 0.38 11.26 9.96
C SER A 9 1.67 10.45 9.97
N SER A 10 2.67 11.03 10.60
CA SER A 10 3.89 10.37 11.03
C SER A 10 3.54 9.25 12.03
N GLY A 11 4.02 8.04 11.76
CA GLY A 11 4.02 6.93 12.72
C GLY A 11 2.94 5.87 12.46
N ALA A 12 3.34 4.72 11.93
CA ALA A 12 2.59 3.46 11.92
C ALA A 12 1.20 3.45 11.23
N GLY A 13 0.95 4.33 10.26
CA GLY A 13 -0.21 4.21 9.38
C GLY A 13 -0.02 3.11 8.33
N THR A 14 -1.07 2.31 8.06
CA THR A 14 -1.11 1.38 6.92
C THR A 14 -0.73 2.13 5.64
N ILE A 15 0.42 1.79 5.06
CA ILE A 15 1.01 2.50 3.90
C ILE A 15 0.18 2.25 2.64
N ALA A 16 -0.13 0.97 2.38
CA ALA A 16 -0.93 0.54 1.26
C ALA A 16 -1.78 -0.66 1.68
N LEU A 17 -3.03 -0.68 1.24
CA LEU A 17 -3.96 -1.79 1.44
C LEU A 17 -4.72 -2.02 0.14
N ASN A 18 -4.60 -3.21 -0.44
CA ASN A 18 -5.42 -3.59 -1.59
C ASN A 18 -6.82 -4.00 -1.11
N LYS A 19 -7.77 -3.07 -1.15
CA LYS A 19 -9.17 -3.35 -0.80
C LYS A 19 -9.85 -4.26 -1.85
N ARG A 20 -9.47 -4.15 -3.12
CA ARG A 20 -10.00 -4.98 -4.22
C ARG A 20 -9.72 -6.46 -4.02
N ALA A 21 -8.52 -6.81 -3.55
CA ALA A 21 -8.18 -8.20 -3.24
C ALA A 21 -9.15 -8.87 -2.25
N ARG A 22 -9.78 -8.10 -1.35
CA ARG A 22 -10.77 -8.61 -0.38
C ARG A 22 -12.19 -8.73 -0.95
N HIS A 23 -12.47 -8.10 -2.09
CA HIS A 23 -13.76 -8.16 -2.78
C HIS A 23 -13.76 -9.18 -3.91
N ASP A 24 -12.65 -9.25 -4.65
CA ASP A 24 -12.55 -10.05 -5.88
C ASP A 24 -12.13 -11.50 -5.59
N TYR A 25 -11.47 -11.76 -4.45
CA TYR A 25 -10.95 -13.07 -4.07
C TYR A 25 -11.34 -13.46 -2.65
N THR A 26 -11.47 -14.77 -2.41
CA THR A 26 -11.55 -15.32 -1.05
C THR A 26 -10.14 -15.66 -0.59
N ILE A 27 -9.70 -15.03 0.51
CA ILE A 27 -8.38 -15.25 1.09
C ILE A 27 -8.48 -16.44 2.04
N GLU A 28 -7.89 -17.57 1.68
CA GLU A 28 -7.85 -18.78 2.52
C GLU A 28 -6.72 -18.69 3.56
N ASP A 29 -5.52 -18.31 3.12
CA ASP A 29 -4.34 -18.21 3.98
C ASP A 29 -3.63 -16.86 3.82
N ARG A 30 -2.95 -16.42 4.89
CA ARG A 30 -2.24 -15.14 4.95
C ARG A 30 -0.76 -15.37 5.22
N PHE A 31 0.05 -15.06 4.23
CA PHE A 31 1.50 -15.12 4.32
C PHE A 31 2.09 -13.74 4.61
N GLU A 32 3.12 -13.70 5.46
CA GLU A 32 3.94 -12.51 5.68
C GLU A 32 5.17 -12.57 4.77
N ALA A 33 5.40 -11.51 3.99
CA ALA A 33 6.54 -11.40 3.10
C ALA A 33 7.21 -10.02 3.26
N GLY A 34 8.52 -9.98 3.05
CA GLY A 34 9.31 -8.75 3.02
C GLY A 34 9.82 -8.48 1.60
N LEU A 35 9.65 -7.23 1.13
CA LEU A 35 10.24 -6.74 -0.11
C LEU A 35 11.41 -5.82 0.22
N VAL A 36 12.55 -6.04 -0.43
CA VAL A 36 13.68 -5.11 -0.39
C VAL A 36 13.40 -4.01 -1.39
N LEU A 37 13.29 -2.78 -0.90
CA LEU A 37 12.97 -1.60 -1.70
C LEU A 37 14.13 -0.63 -1.72
N GLU A 38 14.22 0.15 -2.79
CA GLU A 38 15.18 1.23 -2.90
C GLU A 38 14.66 2.53 -2.24
N GLY A 39 15.57 3.42 -1.86
CA GLY A 39 15.23 4.61 -1.06
C GLY A 39 14.18 5.53 -1.68
N TRP A 40 14.10 5.59 -3.02
CA TRP A 40 13.11 6.40 -3.74
C TRP A 40 11.71 5.75 -3.73
N GLU A 41 11.62 4.43 -3.70
CA GLU A 41 10.37 3.68 -3.56
C GLU A 41 9.78 3.88 -2.18
N VAL A 42 10.61 3.79 -1.14
CA VAL A 42 10.22 4.05 0.25
C VAL A 42 9.66 5.48 0.40
N LYS A 43 10.29 6.46 -0.26
CA LYS A 43 9.81 7.86 -0.25
C LYS A 43 8.44 7.99 -0.94
N SER A 44 8.21 7.28 -2.04
CA SER A 44 6.96 7.33 -2.80
C SER A 44 5.81 6.62 -2.08
N LEU A 45 6.08 5.47 -1.46
CA LEU A 45 5.13 4.72 -0.65
C LEU A 45 4.71 5.50 0.60
N ARG A 46 5.67 6.12 1.31
CA ARG A 46 5.36 7.00 2.46
C ARG A 46 4.55 8.23 2.07
N ALA A 47 4.64 8.68 0.82
CA ALA A 47 3.79 9.74 0.28
C ALA A 47 2.36 9.26 -0.09
N GLY A 48 2.04 7.99 0.14
CA GLY A 48 0.74 7.38 -0.17
C GLY A 48 0.50 7.17 -1.66
N ARG A 49 1.56 7.16 -2.48
CA ARG A 49 1.49 7.00 -3.94
C ARG A 49 1.91 5.58 -4.35
N GLY A 50 1.22 4.57 -3.84
CA GLY A 50 1.43 3.18 -4.20
C GLY A 50 0.10 2.45 -4.35
N GLN A 51 -0.07 1.72 -5.45
CA GLN A 51 -1.27 0.93 -5.74
C GLN A 51 -0.85 -0.50 -6.10
N LEU A 52 -1.41 -1.47 -5.39
CA LEU A 52 -1.11 -2.92 -5.51
C LEU A 52 -2.17 -3.63 -6.36
N GLN A 53 -2.65 -2.97 -7.42
CA GLN A 53 -3.68 -3.56 -8.28
C GLN A 53 -3.04 -4.55 -9.25
N ASP A 54 -3.74 -5.66 -9.51
CA ASP A 54 -3.32 -6.69 -10.49
C ASP A 54 -1.90 -7.23 -10.22
N SER A 55 -1.49 -7.25 -8.95
CA SER A 55 -0.19 -7.77 -8.50
C SER A 55 -0.27 -9.28 -8.30
N TYR A 56 0.75 -10.01 -8.77
CA TYR A 56 0.86 -11.46 -8.69
C TYR A 56 2.20 -11.86 -8.07
N VAL A 57 2.20 -12.95 -7.29
CA VAL A 57 3.39 -13.55 -6.68
C VAL A 57 3.38 -15.02 -7.11
N TYR A 58 4.51 -15.51 -7.62
CA TYR A 58 4.73 -16.91 -8.01
C TYR A 58 5.67 -17.58 -7.01
#